data_AF-A0A925ME71-F1
#
_entry.id   AF-A0A925ME71-F1
#
_cell.length_a   1.000
_cell.length_b   1.000
_cell.length_c   1.000
_cell.angle_alpha   90.00
_cell.angle_beta   90.00
_cell.angle_gamma   90.00
#
_symmetry.space_group_name_H-M   'P 1'
#
loop_
_entity.id
_entity.type
_entity.pdbx_description
1 polymer ?
#
loop_
_entity_poly.entity_id
_entity_poly.type
_entity_poly.pdbx_seq_one_letter_code
_entity_poly.pdbx_strand_id
1 'polypeptide(L)'
;FNALYQAGKQIVLSSDAAPSEIPDLEERLTSRFCCGLVARIDRPDYETRVAIIKTKAALHDLTLPDDVPAYIAAKIDSNIRELEGALTKLRGLAAATGRPSPMAACASASSRSICMAARCGFAIARSRSPRSSSPCSAS
;
A
#
# COMPACT_ATOMS: atom_id res chain seq x y z
N PHE A 1 0.97 23.26 -18.92
CA PHE A 1 -0.23 23.64 -18.16
C PHE A 1 -1.15 24.57 -18.94
N ASN A 2 -0.74 25.81 -19.24
CA ASN A 2 -1.61 26.84 -19.85
C ASN A 2 -2.31 26.41 -21.15
N ALA A 3 -1.62 25.72 -22.06
CA ALA A 3 -2.23 25.24 -23.31
C ALA A 3 -3.40 24.27 -23.08
N LEU A 4 -3.26 23.33 -22.12
CA LEU A 4 -4.32 22.38 -21.76
C LEU A 4 -5.48 23.07 -21.03
N TYR A 5 -5.15 24.02 -20.15
CA TYR A 5 -6.14 24.82 -19.43
C TYR A 5 -6.97 25.70 -20.39
N GLN A 6 -6.31 26.39 -21.32
CA GLN A 6 -6.95 27.21 -22.35
C GLN A 6 -7.77 26.37 -23.33
N ALA A 7 -7.37 25.12 -23.59
CA ALA A 7 -8.13 24.16 -24.38
C ALA A 7 -9.28 23.49 -23.60
N GLY A 8 -9.57 23.92 -22.36
CA GLY A 8 -10.66 23.39 -21.53
C GLY A 8 -10.49 21.91 -21.14
N LYS A 9 -9.26 21.39 -21.14
CA LYS A 9 -8.99 19.99 -20.78
C LYS A 9 -8.91 19.84 -19.27
N GLN A 10 -9.52 18.79 -18.73
CA GLN A 10 -9.42 18.45 -17.31
C GLN A 10 -7.98 18.00 -16.99
N ILE A 11 -7.40 18.57 -15.94
CA ILE A 11 -6.06 18.23 -15.46
C ILE A 11 -6.20 17.65 -14.06
N VAL A 12 -5.71 16.42 -13.85
CA VAL A 12 -5.65 15.75 -12.55
C VAL A 12 -4.18 15.53 -12.21
N LEU A 13 -3.76 15.96 -11.02
CA LEU A 13 -2.40 15.82 -10.52
C LEU A 13 -2.44 15.09 -9.19
N SER A 14 -1.53 14.14 -9.02
CA SER A 14 -1.30 13.43 -7.76
C SER A 14 0.12 13.69 -7.28
N SER A 15 0.28 14.05 -6.01
CA SER A 15 1.56 14.32 -5.36
C SER A 15 1.54 13.74 -3.95
N ASP A 16 2.71 13.31 -3.46
CA ASP A 16 2.88 12.84 -2.08
C ASP A 16 2.94 14.00 -1.07
N ALA A 17 3.25 15.21 -1.55
CA ALA A 17 3.35 16.43 -0.75
C ALA A 17 2.38 17.51 -1.27
N ALA A 18 1.98 18.44 -0.39
CA ALA A 18 1.14 19.57 -0.78
C ALA A 18 1.87 20.47 -1.79
N PRO A 19 1.15 21.21 -2.67
CA PRO A 19 1.78 22.07 -3.68
C PRO A 19 2.81 23.07 -3.12
N SER A 20 2.64 23.53 -1.88
CA SER A 20 3.56 24.45 -1.19
C SER A 20 4.82 23.80 -0.64
N GLU A 21 4.86 22.47 -0.52
CA GLU A 21 5.95 21.70 0.10
C GLU A 21 6.81 20.96 -0.92
N ILE A 22 6.46 21.02 -2.21
CA ILE A 22 7.23 20.38 -3.28
C ILE A 22 8.49 21.20 -3.55
N PRO A 23 9.70 20.62 -3.39
CA PRO A 23 10.95 21.33 -3.65
C PRO A 23 11.07 21.68 -5.14
N ASP A 24 11.73 22.79 -5.44
CA ASP A 24 12.00 23.29 -6.79
C ASP A 24 10.75 23.63 -7.65
N LEU A 25 9.55 23.63 -7.04
CA LEU A 25 8.33 24.05 -7.74
C LEU A 25 8.23 25.58 -7.80
N GLU A 26 8.13 26.10 -9.02
CA GLU A 26 7.95 27.55 -9.24
C GLU A 26 6.66 28.06 -8.60
N GLU A 27 6.72 29.20 -7.91
CA GLU A 27 5.60 29.81 -7.20
C GLU A 27 4.36 30.03 -8.09
N ARG A 28 4.57 30.36 -9.36
CA ARG A 28 3.47 30.52 -10.34
C ARG A 28 2.69 29.23 -10.58
N LEU A 29 3.31 28.05 -10.43
CA LEU A 29 2.65 26.75 -10.56
C LEU A 29 1.94 26.39 -9.25
N THR A 30 2.57 26.66 -8.11
CA THR A 30 1.97 26.48 -6.78
C THR A 30 0.64 27.23 -6.66
N SER A 31 0.61 28.52 -7.02
CA SER A 31 -0.62 29.34 -7.03
C SER A 31 -1.72 28.74 -7.93
N ARG A 32 -1.34 28.16 -9.07
CA ARG A 32 -2.28 27.53 -10.01
C ARG A 32 -2.84 26.20 -9.54
N PHE A 33 -2.06 25.43 -8.78
CA PHE A 33 -2.56 24.20 -8.17
C PHE A 33 -3.51 24.52 -7.00
N CYS A 34 -3.22 25.58 -6.25
CA CYS A 34 -4.08 26.03 -5.16
C CYS A 34 -5.40 26.66 -5.62
N CYS A 35 -5.47 27.24 -6.83
CA CYS A 35 -6.73 27.77 -7.36
C CYS A 35 -7.68 26.70 -7.92
N GLY A 36 -7.31 25.42 -7.86
CA GLY A 36 -8.15 24.28 -8.22
C GLY A 36 -8.73 23.54 -6.99
N LEU A 37 -9.28 22.35 -7.24
CA LEU A 37 -9.69 21.44 -6.16
C LEU A 37 -8.47 20.72 -5.60
N VAL A 38 -8.13 21.00 -4.35
CA VAL A 38 -7.06 20.31 -3.61
C VAL A 38 -7.70 19.41 -2.57
N ALA A 39 -7.55 18.10 -2.74
CA ALA A 39 -8.04 17.10 -1.81
C ALA A 39 -6.87 16.31 -1.21
N ARG A 40 -6.83 16.23 0.12
CA ARG A 40 -5.87 15.39 0.84
C ARG A 40 -6.44 13.98 0.99
N ILE A 41 -5.60 12.97 0.76
CA ILE A 41 -5.95 11.56 1.00
C ILE A 41 -5.26 11.13 2.29
N ASP A 42 -6.07 10.93 3.32
CA ASP A 42 -5.60 10.47 4.63
C ASP A 42 -5.67 8.94 4.74
N ARG A 43 -5.05 8.42 5.79
CA ARG A 43 -5.15 6.98 6.12
C ARG A 43 -6.61 6.63 6.45
N PRO A 44 -7.15 5.53 5.88
CA PRO A 44 -8.51 5.10 6.19
C PRO A 44 -8.64 4.64 7.64
N ASP A 45 -9.80 4.90 8.24
CA ASP A 45 -10.15 4.38 9.57
C ASP A 45 -10.31 2.85 9.56
N TYR A 46 -10.53 2.25 10.73
CA TYR A 46 -10.66 0.80 10.84
C TYR A 46 -11.84 0.25 10.02
N GLU A 47 -13.00 0.89 10.10
CA GLU A 47 -14.23 0.45 9.41
C GLU A 47 -14.06 0.49 7.89
N THR A 48 -13.49 1.57 7.39
CA THR A 48 -13.15 1.80 5.99
C THR A 48 -12.09 0.80 5.54
N ARG A 49 -11.07 0.48 6.37
CA ARG A 49 -10.10 -0.58 6.04
C ARG A 49 -10.79 -1.93 5.86
N VAL A 50 -11.70 -2.31 6.76
CA VAL A 50 -12.47 -3.55 6.63
C VAL A 50 -13.30 -3.54 5.34
N ALA A 51 -13.98 -2.43 5.04
CA ALA A 51 -14.78 -2.28 3.83
C ALA A 51 -13.93 -2.36 2.55
N ILE A 52 -12.75 -1.73 2.53
CA ILE A 52 -11.79 -1.81 1.43
C ILE A 52 -11.37 -3.27 1.22
N ILE A 53 -11.01 -3.98 2.29
CA ILE A 53 -10.56 -5.38 2.19
C ILE A 53 -11.69 -6.27 1.63
N LYS A 54 -12.93 -6.12 2.12
CA LYS A 54 -14.08 -6.88 1.62
C LYS A 54 -14.35 -6.59 0.14
N THR A 55 -14.34 -5.30 -0.23
CA THR A 55 -14.56 -4.88 -1.62
C THR A 55 -13.46 -5.41 -2.54
N LYS A 56 -12.19 -5.32 -2.12
CA LYS A 56 -11.03 -5.81 -2.88
C LYS A 56 -11.02 -7.34 -2.97
N ALA A 57 -11.40 -8.04 -1.92
CA ALA A 57 -11.54 -9.49 -1.93
C ALA A 57 -12.60 -9.94 -2.95
N ALA A 58 -13.76 -9.26 -2.97
CA ALA A 58 -14.80 -9.51 -3.95
C ALA A 58 -14.34 -9.26 -5.40
N LEU A 59 -13.58 -8.17 -5.64
CA LEU A 59 -12.99 -7.88 -6.96
C LEU A 59 -11.94 -8.91 -7.42
N HIS A 60 -11.42 -9.71 -6.51
CA HIS A 60 -10.42 -10.74 -6.78
C HIS A 60 -10.98 -12.17 -6.66
N ASP A 61 -12.30 -12.31 -6.61
CA ASP A 61 -13.03 -13.58 -6.45
C ASP A 61 -12.58 -14.38 -5.20
N LEU A 62 -12.17 -13.66 -4.15
CA LEU A 62 -11.78 -14.23 -2.87
C LEU A 62 -12.95 -14.20 -1.90
N THR A 63 -13.49 -15.36 -1.56
CA THR A 63 -14.47 -15.50 -0.49
C THR A 63 -13.77 -15.61 0.87
N LEU A 64 -13.72 -14.50 1.61
CA LEU A 64 -13.14 -14.46 2.96
C LEU A 64 -14.24 -14.54 4.03
N PRO A 65 -14.05 -15.32 5.10
CA PRO A 65 -14.92 -15.24 6.27
C PRO A 65 -14.73 -13.90 6.98
N ASP A 66 -15.77 -13.41 7.67
CA ASP A 66 -15.85 -12.03 8.18
C ASP A 66 -14.79 -11.68 9.25
N ASP A 67 -14.23 -12.68 9.91
CA ASP A 67 -13.15 -12.57 10.89
C ASP A 67 -11.80 -12.20 10.25
N VAL A 68 -11.54 -12.65 9.02
CA VAL A 68 -10.26 -12.43 8.33
C VAL A 68 -10.06 -10.95 7.96
N PRO A 69 -11.01 -10.24 7.30
CA PRO A 69 -10.90 -8.80 7.06
C PRO A 69 -10.73 -7.99 8.35
N ALA A 70 -11.46 -8.33 9.41
CA ALA A 70 -11.36 -7.68 10.71
C ALA A 70 -9.96 -7.84 11.33
N TYR A 71 -9.39 -9.05 11.22
CA TYR A 71 -8.04 -9.35 11.69
C TYR A 71 -6.97 -8.61 10.91
N ILE A 72 -7.07 -8.56 9.58
CA ILE A 72 -6.11 -7.86 8.72
C ILE A 72 -6.17 -6.35 8.99
N ALA A 73 -7.37 -5.77 9.06
CA ALA A 73 -7.58 -4.35 9.33
C ALA A 73 -7.10 -3.91 10.72
N ALA A 74 -7.11 -4.82 11.70
CA ALA A 74 -6.60 -4.58 13.05
C ALA A 74 -5.06 -4.61 13.11
N LYS A 75 -4.43 -5.30 12.17
CA LYS A 75 -2.98 -5.56 12.19
C LYS A 75 -2.18 -4.66 11.26
N ILE A 76 -2.82 -4.11 10.23
CA ILE A 76 -2.21 -3.24 9.22
C ILE A 76 -2.93 -1.89 9.27
N ASP A 77 -2.22 -0.86 9.72
CA ASP A 77 -2.70 0.52 9.90
C ASP A 77 -1.87 1.55 9.09
N SER A 78 -0.86 1.07 8.38
CA SER A 78 0.16 1.86 7.67
C SER A 78 -0.35 2.47 6.36
N ASN A 79 -0.76 1.63 5.39
CA ASN A 79 -1.16 2.04 4.05
C ASN A 79 -2.08 1.00 3.37
N ILE A 80 -3.00 1.47 2.52
CA ILE A 80 -3.86 0.63 1.66
C ILE A 80 -3.04 -0.33 0.80
N ARG A 81 -1.85 0.08 0.32
CA ARG A 81 -0.96 -0.80 -0.46
C ARG A 81 -0.53 -2.05 0.32
N GLU A 82 -0.32 -1.95 1.64
CA GLU A 82 0.05 -3.10 2.46
C GLU A 82 -1.14 -4.04 2.68
N LEU A 83 -2.36 -3.51 2.78
CA LEU A 83 -3.60 -4.30 2.80
C LEU A 83 -3.76 -5.10 1.51
N GLU A 84 -3.58 -4.45 0.36
CA GLU A 84 -3.63 -5.10 -0.96
C GLU A 84 -2.52 -6.15 -1.12
N GLY A 85 -1.31 -5.85 -0.61
CA GLY A 85 -0.20 -6.80 -0.58
C GLY A 85 -0.49 -8.05 0.26
N ALA A 86 -1.15 -7.89 1.40
CA ALA A 86 -1.59 -9.01 2.22
C ALA A 86 -2.63 -9.87 1.50
N LEU A 87 -3.64 -9.26 0.86
CA LEU A 87 -4.64 -9.96 0.04
C LEU A 87 -4.02 -10.71 -1.14
N THR A 88 -3.08 -10.08 -1.84
CA THR A 88 -2.37 -10.68 -2.98
C THR A 88 -1.59 -11.93 -2.55
N LYS A 89 -0.96 -11.89 -1.37
CA LYS A 89 -0.24 -13.04 -0.82
C LYS A 89 -1.18 -14.15 -0.38
N LEU A 90 -2.30 -13.82 0.25
CA LEU A 90 -3.33 -14.82 0.60
C LEU A 90 -3.83 -15.55 -0.64
N ARG A 91 -4.08 -14.82 -1.74
CA ARG A 91 -4.43 -15.43 -3.03
C ARG A 91 -3.33 -16.33 -3.57
N GLY A 92 -2.08 -15.86 -3.56
CA GLY A 92 -0.93 -16.65 -4.02
C GLY A 92 -0.74 -17.95 -3.23
N LEU A 93 -0.96 -17.92 -1.91
CA LEU A 93 -0.92 -19.09 -1.05
C LEU A 93 -2.07 -20.07 -1.33
N ALA A 94 -3.28 -19.57 -1.55
CA ALA A 94 -4.43 -20.41 -1.90
C ALA A 94 -4.20 -21.13 -3.24
N ALA A 95 -3.68 -20.41 -4.24
CA ALA A 95 -3.32 -20.98 -5.54
C ALA A 95 -2.21 -22.04 -5.42
N ALA A 96 -1.16 -21.76 -4.65
CA ALA A 96 -0.02 -22.68 -4.48
C ALA A 96 -0.39 -23.97 -3.69
N THR A 97 -1.38 -23.90 -2.81
CA THR A 97 -1.86 -25.06 -2.02
C THR A 97 -2.94 -25.88 -2.73
N GLY A 98 -3.32 -25.51 -3.96
CA GLY A 98 -4.32 -26.23 -4.75
C GLY A 98 -5.72 -26.24 -4.12
N ARG A 99 -5.99 -25.33 -3.17
CA ARG A 99 -7.29 -25.22 -2.49
C ARG A 99 -8.13 -24.16 -3.21
N PRO A 100 -9.24 -24.54 -3.87
CA PRO A 100 -10.05 -23.61 -4.66
C PRO A 100 -10.80 -22.59 -3.79
N SER A 101 -10.98 -22.87 -2.50
CA SER A 101 -11.62 -21.95 -1.56
C SER A 101 -10.60 -21.32 -0.61
N PRO A 102 -10.46 -19.97 -0.59
CA PRO A 102 -9.58 -19.27 0.36
C PRO A 102 -9.94 -19.52 1.84
N MET A 103 -11.15 -20.05 2.09
CA MET A 103 -11.63 -20.54 3.38
C MET A 103 -10.71 -21.62 3.98
N ALA A 104 -10.25 -22.59 3.17
CA ALA A 104 -9.39 -23.67 3.65
C ALA A 104 -7.93 -23.21 3.81
N ALA A 105 -7.48 -22.21 3.06
CA ALA A 105 -6.15 -21.62 3.25
C ALA A 105 -6.10 -20.76 4.52
N CYS A 106 -7.14 -19.97 4.81
CA CYS A 106 -7.24 -19.18 6.04
C CYS A 106 -7.36 -20.05 7.29
N ALA A 107 -8.15 -21.13 7.25
CA ALA A 107 -8.32 -22.02 8.40
C ALA A 107 -7.02 -22.77 8.80
N SER A 108 -6.16 -23.13 7.84
CA SER A 108 -4.85 -23.75 8.14
C SER A 108 -3.73 -22.74 8.37
N ALA A 109 -3.91 -21.49 7.91
CA ALA A 109 -2.99 -20.41 8.17
C ALA A 109 -3.25 -19.86 9.58
N SER A 110 -2.83 -20.61 10.61
CA SER A 110 -2.71 -20.13 12.00
C SER A 110 -2.19 -18.69 12.01
N SER A 111 -2.61 -17.87 12.97
CA SER A 111 -2.33 -16.43 13.11
C SER A 111 -0.87 -15.99 12.87
N ARG A 112 0.09 -16.92 12.88
CA ARG A 112 1.49 -16.76 12.46
C ARG A 112 1.69 -16.62 10.94
N SER A 113 1.00 -17.37 10.08
CA SER A 113 1.20 -17.36 8.62
C SER A 113 0.59 -16.13 7.95
N ILE A 114 -0.58 -15.67 8.41
CA ILE A 114 -1.18 -14.39 7.98
C ILE A 114 -0.27 -13.21 8.38
N CYS A 115 0.35 -13.30 9.56
CA CYS A 115 1.35 -12.36 10.05
C CYS A 115 2.64 -12.40 9.21
N MET A 116 3.08 -13.58 8.78
CA MET A 116 4.27 -13.76 7.94
C MET A 116 4.01 -13.22 6.53
N ALA A 117 2.83 -13.45 5.95
CA ALA A 117 2.41 -12.83 4.69
C ALA A 117 2.35 -11.30 4.82
N ALA A 118 1.78 -10.75 5.89
CA ALA A 118 1.74 -9.30 6.12
C ALA A 118 3.15 -8.70 6.35
N ARG A 119 4.06 -9.40 7.05
CA ARG A 119 5.39 -8.87 7.42
C ARG A 119 6.53 -9.17 6.45
N CYS A 120 6.46 -10.24 5.65
CA CYS A 120 7.55 -10.61 4.72
C CYS A 120 7.73 -9.66 3.53
N GLY A 121 6.88 -8.65 3.36
CA GLY A 121 7.02 -7.68 2.26
C GLY A 121 8.23 -6.74 2.37
N PHE A 122 8.82 -6.59 3.56
CA PHE A 122 9.93 -5.66 3.77
C PHE A 122 11.32 -6.31 3.70
N ALA A 123 11.41 -7.64 3.75
CA ALA A 123 12.70 -8.33 3.87
C ALA A 123 13.41 -8.63 2.53
N ILE A 124 12.76 -8.40 1.38
CA ILE A 124 13.36 -8.74 0.07
C ILE A 124 14.12 -7.55 -0.57
N ALA A 125 14.05 -6.33 -0.02
CA ALA A 125 14.67 -5.13 -0.60
C ALA A 125 15.69 -4.39 0.30
N ARG A 126 16.38 -5.10 1.20
CA ARG A 126 17.63 -4.59 1.81
C ARG A 126 18.66 -5.70 1.91
N SER A 127 19.28 -6.03 0.77
CA SER A 127 20.64 -6.55 0.76
C SER A 127 21.58 -5.44 1.23
N ARG A 128 21.62 -5.19 2.55
CA ARG A 128 22.75 -4.53 3.19
C ARG A 128 23.93 -5.48 3.01
N SER A 129 24.88 -5.09 2.18
CA SER A 129 26.22 -5.67 2.20
C SER A 129 26.79 -5.58 3.61
N PRO A 130 27.46 -6.63 4.12
CA PRO A 130 28.13 -6.55 5.40
C PRO A 130 29.34 -5.62 5.27
N ARG A 131 29.39 -4.61 6.15
CA ARG A 131 30.61 -3.85 6.41
C ARG A 131 31.69 -4.84 6.86
N SER A 132 32.73 -5.03 6.06
CA SER A 132 34.02 -5.53 6.54
C SER A 132 34.83 -4.34 7.02
N SER A 133 34.84 -4.11 8.32
CA SER A 133 35.90 -3.35 8.97
C SER A 133 37.08 -4.28 9.23
N SER A 134 38.25 -3.94 8.71
CA SER A 134 39.51 -4.33 9.34
C SER A 134 40.50 -3.15 9.25
N PRO A 135 41.24 -2.88 10.33
CA PRO A 135 42.11 -1.72 10.46
C PRO A 135 43.51 -2.05 9.95
N CYS A 136 44.20 -1.10 9.33
CA CYS A 136 45.66 -1.10 9.32
C CYS A 136 46.15 0.35 9.44
N SER A 137 46.96 0.52 10.47
CA SER A 137 47.54 1.71 11.04
C SER A 137 48.63 2.35 10.18
N ALA A 138 48.82 3.63 10.45
CA ALA A 138 49.98 4.46 10.14
C ALA A 138 51.33 3.77 10.27
N SER A 139 52.22 3.99 9.31
CA SER A 139 53.55 4.63 9.44
C SER A 139 54.14 4.85 8.06
#